data_AF-A0A178JE54-F1
#
_entry.id   AF-A0A178JE54-F1
#
_cell.length_a   1.000
_cell.length_b   1.000
_cell.length_c   1.000
_cell.angle_alpha   90.00
_cell.angle_beta   90.00
_cell.angle_gamma   90.00
#
_symmetry.space_group_name_H-M   'P 1'
#
loop_
_entity.id
_entity.type
_entity.pdbx_description
1 polymer ?
#
loop_
_entity_poly.entity_id
_entity_poly.type
_entity_poly.pdbx_seq_one_letter_code
_entity_poly.pdbx_strand_id
1 'polypeptide(L)' 'MNRKKKINQILKAKQKKMNSKLHKSNKPRYISKAERAKMEEEEQSQQQVEATEVAEEPPETNDK' A
#
# COMPACT_ATOMS: atom_id res chain seq x y z
N MET A 1 -35.67 8.45 -17.82
CA MET A 1 -34.20 8.36 -17.71
C MET A 1 -33.75 7.04 -18.33
N ASN A 2 -32.99 7.06 -19.42
CA ASN A 2 -32.56 5.82 -20.10
C ASN A 2 -31.94 4.83 -19.10
N ARG A 3 -32.26 3.54 -19.24
CA ARG A 3 -31.80 2.45 -18.35
C ARG A 3 -30.31 2.56 -17.99
N LYS A 4 -29.47 2.88 -18.99
CA LYS A 4 -28.02 3.13 -18.84
C LYS A 4 -27.69 4.24 -17.82
N LYS A 5 -28.41 5.37 -17.87
CA LYS A 5 -28.22 6.49 -16.93
C LYS A 5 -28.60 6.09 -15.50
N LYS A 6 -29.70 5.33 -15.33
CA LYS A 6 -30.17 4.86 -14.01
C LYS A 6 -29.18 3.89 -13.36
N ILE A 7 -28.67 2.92 -14.13
CA ILE A 7 -27.65 1.97 -13.64
C ILE A 7 -26.40 2.71 -13.16
N ASN A 8 -25.89 3.65 -13.97
CA ASN A 8 -24.69 4.42 -13.61
C ASN A 8 -24.89 5.26 -12.35
N GLN A 9 -26.07 5.86 -12.16
CA GLN A 9 -26.38 6.59 -10.92
C GLN A 9 -26.38 5.68 -9.69
N ILE A 10 -26.98 4.49 -9.79
CA ILE A 10 -27.01 3.52 -8.70
C ILE A 10 -25.59 3.05 -8.34
N LEU A 11 -24.77 2.72 -9.34
CA LEU A 11 -23.38 2.27 -9.11
C LEU A 11 -22.55 3.36 -8.42
N LYS A 12 -22.64 4.61 -8.90
CA LYS A 12 -21.96 5.76 -8.28
C LYS A 12 -22.42 6.00 -6.85
N ALA A 13 -23.72 5.88 -6.58
CA ALA A 13 -24.26 6.03 -5.23
C ALA A 13 -23.75 4.94 -4.27
N LYS A 14 -23.69 3.68 -4.73
CA LYS A 14 -23.12 2.56 -3.96
C LYS A 14 -21.63 2.76 -3.68
N GLN A 15 -20.86 3.14 -4.70
CA GLN A 15 -19.42 3.42 -4.56
C GLN A 15 -19.15 4.54 -3.56
N LYS A 16 -19.91 5.65 -3.64
CA LYS A 16 -19.82 6.75 -2.66
C LYS A 16 -20.15 6.28 -1.23
N LYS A 17 -21.17 5.45 -1.06
CA LYS A 17 -21.57 4.90 0.26
C LYS A 17 -20.53 3.92 0.84
N MET A 18 -19.80 3.20 0.00
CA MET A 18 -18.68 2.37 0.43
C MET A 18 -17.48 3.24 0.83
N ASN A 19 -17.11 4.21 -0.02
CA ASN A 19 -15.97 5.09 0.23
C ASN A 19 -16.19 6.00 1.44
N SER A 20 -17.42 6.43 1.71
CA SER A 20 -17.75 7.23 2.91
C SER A 20 -17.60 6.44 4.21
N LYS A 21 -17.46 5.12 4.16
CA LYS A 21 -17.17 4.31 5.35
C LYS A 21 -15.69 4.00 5.49
N LEU A 22 -14.92 4.17 4.42
CA LEU A 22 -13.48 3.97 4.40
C LEU A 22 -12.76 5.28 4.76
N HIS A 23 -12.92 5.72 6.01
CA HIS A 23 -12.16 6.85 6.54
C HIS A 23 -10.83 6.36 7.09
N LYS A 24 -9.75 6.55 6.32
CA LYS A 24 -8.39 6.51 6.86
C LYS A 24 -8.05 7.89 7.41
N SER A 25 -7.60 7.97 8.65
CA SER A 25 -7.00 9.19 9.17
C SER A 25 -5.62 9.36 8.53
N ASN A 26 -5.32 10.54 7.97
CA ASN A 26 -3.97 10.89 7.51
C ASN A 26 -2.94 11.02 8.65
N LYS A 27 -3.36 10.77 9.91
CA LYS A 27 -2.48 10.82 11.07
C LYS A 27 -1.87 9.43 11.25
N PRO A 28 -0.53 9.33 11.45
CA PRO A 28 0.05 8.08 11.88
C PRO A 28 -0.60 7.67 13.20
N ARG A 29 -0.94 6.38 13.32
CA ARG A 29 -1.45 5.84 14.58
C ARG A 29 -0.40 6.10 15.66
N TYR A 30 -0.80 6.67 16.80
CA TYR A 30 0.11 6.77 17.93
C TYR A 30 0.41 5.35 18.41
N ILE A 31 1.69 5.02 18.37
CA ILE A 31 2.26 3.75 18.75
C ILE A 31 3.19 4.06 19.92
N SER A 32 3.20 3.21 20.95
CA SER A 32 4.01 3.45 22.14
C SER A 32 5.51 3.50 21.80
N LYS A 33 6.34 4.12 22.66
CA LYS A 33 7.80 4.20 22.44
C LYS A 33 8.43 2.81 22.23
N ALA A 34 7.93 1.79 22.94
CA ALA A 34 8.42 0.42 22.82
C ALA A 34 8.05 -0.22 21.48
N GLU A 35 6.82 -0.01 21.00
CA GLU A 35 6.39 -0.55 19.71
C GLU A 35 7.03 0.19 18.53
N ARG A 36 7.32 1.50 18.66
CA ARG A 36 8.06 2.25 17.64
C ARG A 36 9.49 1.72 17.47
N ALA A 37 10.19 1.45 18.57
CA ALA A 37 11.54 0.87 18.52
C ALA A 37 11.55 -0.51 17.84
N LYS A 38 10.56 -1.37 18.14
CA LYS A 38 10.41 -2.67 17.49
C LYS A 38 10.17 -2.56 15.98
N MET A 39 9.33 -1.60 15.58
CA MET A 39 9.02 -1.39 14.16
C MET A 39 10.23 -0.82 13.40
N GLU A 40 11.02 0.06 14.03
CA GLU A 40 12.27 0.58 13.46
C GLU A 40 13.35 -0.51 13.33
N GLU A 41 13.47 -1.42 14.31
CA GLU A 41 14.37 -2.59 14.23
C GLU A 41 13.94 -3.56 13.12
N GLU A 42 12.64 -3.84 13.00
CA GLU A 42 12.09 -4.68 11.93
C GLU A 42 12.26 -4.04 10.55
N GLU A 43 12.00 -2.74 10.39
CA GLU A 43 12.23 -2.00 9.14
C GLU A 43 13.71 -1.97 8.75
N GLN A 44 14.64 -1.80 9.72
CA GLN A 44 16.07 -1.88 9.43
C GLN A 44 16.52 -3.29 9.05
N SER A 45 15.96 -4.32 9.66
CA SER A 45 16.26 -5.70 9.27
C SER A 45 15.78 -6.02 7.84
N GLN A 46 14.61 -5.52 7.44
CA GLN A 46 14.07 -5.71 6.10
C GLN A 46 14.88 -4.92 5.05
N GLN A 47 15.28 -3.68 5.35
CA GLN A 47 16.13 -2.89 4.47
C GLN A 47 17.52 -3.50 4.28
N GLN A 48 18.07 -4.16 5.31
CA GLN A 48 19.35 -4.86 5.20
C GLN A 48 19.24 -6.12 4.31
N VAL A 49 18.12 -6.85 4.40
CA VAL A 49 17.89 -8.04 3.55
C VAL A 49 17.69 -7.63 2.08
N GLU A 50 16.93 -6.56 1.80
CA GLU A 50 16.76 -6.04 0.44
C GLU A 50 18.06 -5.49 -0.17
N ALA A 51 18.93 -4.87 0.63
CA ALA A 51 20.23 -4.38 0.15
C ALA A 51 21.23 -5.51 -0.17
N THR A 52 21.09 -6.68 0.47
CA THR A 52 21.93 -7.85 0.16
C THR A 52 21.47 -8.62 -1.07
N GLU A 53 20.18 -8.66 -1.38
CA GLU A 53 19.67 -9.36 -2.58
C GLU A 53 19.99 -8.64 -3.90
N VAL A 54 20.12 -7.31 -3.90
CA VAL A 54 20.44 -6.53 -5.12
C VAL A 54 21.93 -6.66 -5.53
N ALA A 55 22.80 -7.13 -4.64
CA ALA A 55 24.23 -7.23 -4.90
C ALA A 55 24.70 -8.58 -5.49
N GLU A 56 23.82 -9.59 -5.58
CA GLU A 56 24.19 -10.94 -6.05
C GLU A 56 23.71 -11.30 -7.47
N GLU A 57 23.08 -10.42 -8.24
CA GLU A 57 22.84 -10.71 -9.67
C GLU A 57 24.12 -10.49 -10.50
N PRO A 58 24.80 -11.55 -11.00
CA PRO A 58 25.90 -11.36 -11.94
C PRO A 58 25.35 -10.74 -13.23
N PRO A 59 26.10 -9.86 -13.91
CA PRO A 59 25.63 -9.30 -15.17
C PRO A 59 25.55 -10.41 -16.22
N GLU A 60 24.33 -10.87 -16.55
CA GLU A 60 24.11 -11.65 -17.76
C GLU A 60 24.43 -10.77 -18.97
N THR A 61 25.60 -11.01 -19.55
CA THR A 61 26.00 -10.49 -20.85
C THR A 61 25.08 -11.08 -21.91
N ASN A 62 24.07 -10.31 -22.34
CA ASN A 62 23.29 -10.63 -23.53
C ASN A 62 24.14 -10.33 -24.77
N ASP A 63 24.81 -11.36 -25.27
CA ASP A 63 25.52 -11.39 -26.55
C ASP A 63 24.63 -12.17 -27.55
N LYS A 64 23.74 -11.44 -28.26
CA LYS A 64 23.19 -11.85 -29.56
C LYS A 64 22.40 -10.77 -30.28
#